data_AF-A0A967YWI6-F1
#
_entry.id   AF-A0A967YWI6-F1
#
_cell.length_a   1.000
_cell.length_b   1.000
_cell.length_c   1.000
_cell.angle_alpha   90.00
_cell.angle_beta   90.00
_cell.angle_gamma   90.00
#
_symmetry.space_group_name_H-M   'P 1'
#
loop_
_entity.id
_entity.type
_entity.pdbx_description
1 polymer ?
#
loop_
_entity_poly.entity_id
_entity_poly.type
_entity_poly.pdbx_seq_one_letter_code
_entity_poly.pdbx_strand_id
1 'polypeptide(L)' 'MDETDLSIIEIMTENARVSFRKIAKKLDVSPDTVINRYKTLQEKGVIRGSTVVIDPK' A
#
# COMPACT_ATOMS: atom_id res chain seq x y z
N MET A 1 11.34 8.28 -3.01
CA MET A 1 9.90 7.96 -3.07
C MET A 1 9.29 8.98 -4.00
N ASP A 2 8.41 8.55 -4.89
CA ASP A 2 7.68 9.43 -5.80
C ASP A 2 6.22 9.58 -5.37
N GLU A 3 5.44 10.36 -6.13
CA GLU A 3 4.03 10.62 -5.84
C GLU A 3 3.20 9.33 -5.81
N THR A 4 3.49 8.37 -6.71
CA THR A 4 2.79 7.08 -6.73
C THR A 4 3.05 6.29 -5.45
N ASP A 5 4.30 6.26 -4.96
CA ASP A 5 4.65 5.62 -3.69
C ASP A 5 3.86 6.23 -2.53
N LEU A 6 3.77 7.57 -2.48
CA LEU A 6 3.01 8.29 -1.46
C LEU A 6 1.52 7.96 -1.51
N SER A 7 0.92 7.94 -2.71
CA SER A 7 -0.50 7.59 -2.86
C SER A 7 -0.80 6.14 -2.49
N ILE A 8 0.11 5.19 -2.77
CA ILE A 8 -0.04 3.80 -2.32
C ILE A 8 -0.06 3.74 -0.80
N ILE A 9 0.89 4.43 -0.14
CA ILE A 9 0.97 4.48 1.33
C ILE A 9 -0.29 5.10 1.92
N GLU A 10 -0.77 6.22 1.37
CA GLU A 10 -1.98 6.90 1.83
C GLU A 10 -3.20 5.98 1.75
N ILE A 11 -3.44 5.34 0.61
CA ILE A 11 -4.58 4.42 0.42
C ILE A 11 -4.50 3.22 1.38
N MET A 12 -3.31 2.64 1.58
CA MET A 12 -3.15 1.51 2.49
C MET A 12 -3.18 1.90 3.96
N THR A 13 -2.84 3.14 4.30
CA THR A 13 -2.95 3.66 5.67
C THR A 13 -4.43 3.85 6.03
N GLU A 14 -5.23 4.36 5.09
CA GLU A 14 -6.68 4.45 5.24
C GLU A 14 -7.32 3.06 5.36
N ASN A 15 -6.91 2.11 4.50
CA ASN A 15 -7.39 0.74 4.56
C ASN A 15 -6.36 -0.26 4.01
N ALA A 16 -5.64 -0.92 4.92
CA ALA A 16 -4.59 -1.89 4.58
C ALA A 16 -5.13 -3.17 3.92
N ARG A 17 -6.46 -3.40 3.91
CA ARG A 17 -7.10 -4.56 3.27
C ARG A 17 -7.48 -4.32 1.81
N VAL A 18 -7.26 -3.12 1.28
CA VAL A 18 -7.54 -2.81 -0.12
C VAL A 18 -6.63 -3.66 -1.02
N SER A 19 -7.22 -4.30 -2.03
CA SER A 19 -6.44 -5.11 -2.97
C SER A 19 -5.58 -4.25 -3.90
N PHE A 20 -4.38 -4.73 -4.25
CA PHE A 20 -3.49 -4.02 -5.18
C PHE A 20 -4.16 -3.70 -6.52
N ARG A 21 -5.07 -4.55 -7.01
CA ARG A 21 -5.87 -4.28 -8.21
C ARG A 21 -6.75 -3.03 -8.08
N LYS A 22 -7.35 -2.81 -6.90
CA LYS A 22 -8.19 -1.64 -6.65
C LYS A 22 -7.35 -0.37 -6.52
N ILE A 23 -6.18 -0.47 -5.89
CA ILE A 23 -5.21 0.63 -5.80
C ILE A 23 -4.73 1.01 -7.22
N ALA A 24 -4.32 0.02 -8.02
CA ALA A 24 -3.90 0.19 -9.40
C ALA A 24 -4.96 0.90 -10.26
N LYS A 25 -6.23 0.48 -10.15
CA LYS A 25 -7.34 1.14 -10.84
C LYS A 25 -7.53 2.60 -10.39
N LYS A 26 -7.33 2.90 -9.10
CA LYS A 26 -7.48 4.27 -8.55
C LYS A 26 -6.34 5.19 -9.00
N LEU A 27 -5.14 4.65 -9.17
CA LEU A 27 -3.93 5.38 -9.52
C LEU A 27 -3.60 5.35 -11.03
N ASP A 28 -4.47 4.74 -11.84
CA ASP A 28 -4.28 4.54 -13.29
C ASP A 28 -2.93 3.90 -13.66
N VAL A 29 -2.56 2.84 -12.94
CA VAL A 29 -1.33 2.06 -13.18
C VAL A 29 -1.64 0.56 -13.25
N SER A 30 -0.68 -0.25 -13.70
CA SER A 30 -0.84 -1.70 -13.68
C SER A 30 -0.78 -2.26 -12.24
N PRO A 31 -1.48 -3.38 -11.97
CA PRO A 31 -1.37 -4.07 -10.68
C PRO A 31 0.07 -4.46 -10.33
N ASP A 32 0.87 -4.85 -11.32
CA ASP A 32 2.27 -5.24 -11.13
C ASP A 32 3.13 -4.05 -10.68
N THR A 33 2.88 -2.86 -11.20
CA THR A 33 3.55 -1.63 -10.74
C THR A 33 3.30 -1.39 -9.27
N VAL A 34 2.05 -1.52 -8.81
CA VAL A 34 1.71 -1.34 -7.38
C VAL A 34 2.39 -2.41 -6.52
N ILE A 35 2.38 -3.67 -6.95
CA ILE A 35 3.02 -4.78 -6.22
C ILE A 35 4.54 -4.55 -6.08
N ASN A 36 5.21 -4.20 -7.18
CA ASN A 36 6.65 -3.98 -7.18
C ASN A 36 7.04 -2.78 -6.31
N ARG A 37 6.28 -1.68 -6.39
CA ARG A 37 6.49 -0.51 -5.52
C ARG A 37 6.25 -0.84 -4.06
N TYR A 38 5.17 -1.53 -3.73
CA TYR A 38 4.87 -1.96 -2.37
C TYR A 38 6.00 -2.83 -1.80
N LYS A 39 6.47 -3.84 -2.55
CA LYS A 39 7.62 -4.67 -2.15
C LYS A 39 8.89 -3.84 -1.93
N THR A 40 9.20 -2.94 -2.86
CA THR A 40 10.37 -2.04 -2.73
C THR A 40 10.27 -1.17 -1.48
N LEU A 41 9.08 -0.67 -1.14
CA LEU A 41 8.85 0.11 0.08
C LEU A 41 9.00 -0.75 1.35
N GLN A 42 8.62 -2.03 1.30
CA GLN A 42 8.86 -2.97 2.39
C GLN A 42 10.36 -3.27 2.57
N GLU A 43 11.08 -3.58 1.49
CA GLU A 43 12.52 -3.87 1.51
C GLU A 43 13.34 -2.68 2.04
N LYS A 44 12.93 -1.45 1.71
CA LYS A 44 13.54 -0.22 2.22
C LYS A 44 13.17 0.10 3.67
N GLY A 45 12.30 -0.69 4.31
CA GLY A 45 11.81 -0.46 5.67
C GLY A 45 10.86 0.73 5.82
N VAL A 46 10.38 1.30 4.70
CA VAL A 46 9.37 2.37 4.69
C VAL A 46 8.02 1.81 5.11
N ILE A 47 7.62 0.68 4.53
CA ILE A 47 6.45 -0.09 4.97
C ILE A 47 6.94 -1.24 5.84
N ARG A 48 6.75 -1.13 7.16
CA ARG A 48 7.15 -2.18 8.10
C ARG A 48 6.16 -3.35 8.15
N GLY A 49 4.92 -3.11 7.76
CA GLY A 49 3.83 -4.08 7.79
C GLY A 49 2.51 -3.42 8.16
N SER A 50 1.45 -4.22 8.18
CA SER A 50 0.14 -3.84 8.70
C SER A 50 -0.10 -4.53 10.04
N THR A 51 -0.85 -3.86 10.92
CA THR A 51 -1.25 -4.41 12.21
C THR A 51 -2.77 -4.45 12.31
N VAL A 52 -3.28 -5.37 13.14
CA VAL A 52 -4.69 -5.42 13.48
C VAL A 52 -4.90 -4.59 14.75
N VAL A 53 -5.83 -3.64 14.70
CA VAL A 53 -6.29 -2.91 15.88
C VAL A 53 -7.40 -3.74 16.52
N ILE A 54 -7.17 -4.21 17.74
CA ILE A 54 -8.11 -5.06 18.49
C ILE A 54 -8.79 -4.19 19.55
N ASP A 55 -10.12 -4.24 19.61
CA ASP A 55 -10.87 -3.80 20.78
C ASP A 55 -11.15 -5.03 21.66
N PRO A 56 -10.54 -5.15 22.85
CA PRO A 56 -10.65 -6.33 23.69
C PRO A 56 -11.90 -6.37 24.57
N LYS A 57 -12.85 -5.44 24.43
CA LYS A 57 -14.07 -5.36 25.26
C LYS A 57 -15.22 -6.24 24.76
#